data_AF-A0A5M6I1E9-F1
#
_entry.id   AF-A0A5M6I1E9-F1
#
_cell.length_a   1.000
_cell.length_b   1.000
_cell.length_c   1.000
_cell.angle_alpha   90.00
_cell.angle_beta   90.00
_cell.angle_gamma   90.00
#
_symmetry.space_group_name_H-M   'P 1'
#
loop_
_entity.id
_entity.type
_entity.pdbx_description
1 polymer ?
#
loop_
_entity_poly.entity_id
_entity_poly.type
_entity_poly.pdbx_seq_one_letter_code
_entity_poly.pdbx_strand_id
1 'polypeptide(L)'
;MVLSLWRAQRTRKRVAAIIAPLVEGSRFRLGGIADSAWSDPYVIGFLAMLITRLAEQQAGAMDNDTLALVQAGAWADVTGQGEDTIGENLVLLSSANDAMFEQGCRNGRVVADALGCSLSQAESVDAEEAPWMASPGQDDVGLLWADCFEARLTSR
;
A
#
# COMPACT_ATOMS: atom_id res chain seq x y z
N MET A 1 20.52 -14.84 5.12
CA MET A 1 20.79 -14.02 3.92
C MET A 1 20.01 -14.50 2.70
N VAL A 2 20.20 -15.72 2.17
CA VAL A 2 19.42 -16.19 1.00
C VAL A 2 17.93 -16.35 1.30
N LEU A 3 17.59 -16.88 2.48
CA LEU A 3 16.20 -17.05 2.92
C LEU A 3 15.47 -15.71 3.16
N SER A 4 16.16 -14.69 3.67
CA SER A 4 15.59 -13.36 3.92
C SER A 4 15.32 -12.60 2.62
N LEU A 5 16.24 -12.69 1.64
CA LEU A 5 16.04 -12.13 0.31
C LEU A 5 14.87 -12.78 -0.43
N TRP A 6 14.78 -14.11 -0.40
CA TRP A 6 13.67 -14.82 -1.03
C TRP A 6 12.33 -14.47 -0.37
N ARG A 7 12.29 -14.40 0.96
CA ARG A 7 11.10 -13.99 1.72
C ARG A 7 10.71 -12.55 1.37
N ALA A 8 11.67 -11.62 1.34
CA ALA A 8 11.44 -10.23 0.94
C ALA A 8 10.84 -10.16 -0.48
N GLN A 9 11.41 -10.88 -1.44
CA GLN A 9 10.93 -10.85 -2.82
C GLN A 9 9.54 -11.46 -2.98
N ARG A 10 9.24 -12.54 -2.25
CA ARG A 10 7.90 -13.14 -2.23
C ARG A 10 6.88 -12.20 -1.61
N THR A 11 7.21 -11.57 -0.48
CA THR A 11 6.32 -10.61 0.21
C THR A 11 6.09 -9.37 -0.65
N ARG A 12 7.14 -8.79 -1.23
CA ARG A 12 7.07 -7.68 -2.21
C ARG A 12 6.05 -7.97 -3.30
N LYS A 13 6.17 -9.11 -3.98
CA LYS A 13 5.26 -9.49 -5.08
C LYS A 13 3.80 -9.59 -4.63
N ARG A 14 3.56 -10.13 -3.43
CA ARG A 14 2.21 -10.24 -2.86
C ARG A 14 1.62 -8.87 -2.54
N VAL A 15 2.40 -8.02 -1.88
CA VAL A 15 1.97 -6.65 -1.54
C VAL A 15 1.70 -5.84 -2.81
N ALA A 16 2.61 -5.88 -3.78
CA ALA A 16 2.44 -5.20 -5.06
C ALA A 16 1.19 -5.68 -5.81
N ALA A 17 0.91 -6.99 -5.80
CA ALA A 17 -0.30 -7.55 -6.42
C ALA A 17 -1.62 -7.05 -5.79
N ILE A 18 -1.59 -6.65 -4.51
CA ILE A 18 -2.75 -6.06 -3.82
C ILE A 18 -2.89 -4.57 -4.18
N ILE A 19 -1.80 -3.80 -4.15
CA ILE A 19 -1.85 -2.34 -4.26
C ILE A 19 -1.88 -1.87 -5.73
N ALA A 20 -1.12 -2.51 -6.61
CA ALA A 20 -0.97 -2.04 -8.00
C ALA A 20 -2.31 -1.91 -8.75
N PRO A 21 -3.29 -2.83 -8.62
CA PRO A 21 -4.59 -2.66 -9.25
C PRO A 21 -5.36 -1.41 -8.77
N LEU A 22 -5.23 -1.04 -7.49
CA LEU A 22 -5.88 0.16 -6.94
C LEU A 22 -5.27 1.44 -7.51
N VAL A 23 -3.94 1.49 -7.57
CA VAL A 23 -3.21 2.61 -8.17
C VAL A 23 -3.47 2.72 -9.67
N GLU A 24 -3.49 1.60 -10.39
CA GLU A 24 -3.79 1.60 -11.82
C GLU A 24 -5.24 2.01 -12.10
N GLY A 25 -6.20 1.54 -11.29
CA GLY A 25 -7.57 2.02 -11.33
C GLY A 25 -7.67 3.53 -11.10
N SER A 26 -6.86 4.07 -10.19
CA SER A 26 -6.78 5.52 -9.92
C SER A 26 -6.19 6.27 -11.13
N ARG A 27 -5.09 5.77 -11.72
CA ARG A 27 -4.50 6.33 -12.95
C ARG A 27 -5.54 6.39 -14.06
N PHE A 28 -6.28 5.30 -14.27
CA PHE A 28 -7.30 5.26 -15.30
C PHE A 28 -8.44 6.27 -15.05
N ARG A 29 -8.99 6.31 -13.82
CA ARG A 29 -10.08 7.23 -13.46
C ARG A 29 -9.70 8.70 -13.51
N LEU A 30 -8.46 9.04 -13.12
CA LEU A 30 -7.97 10.41 -13.05
C LEU A 30 -7.29 10.90 -14.33
N GLY A 31 -7.13 10.04 -15.35
CA GLY A 31 -6.43 10.38 -16.59
C GLY A 31 -4.90 10.45 -16.43
N GLY A 32 -4.36 9.77 -15.43
CA GLY A 32 -2.94 9.77 -15.05
C GLY A 32 -2.72 10.18 -13.60
N ILE A 33 -1.50 9.99 -13.10
CA ILE A 33 -1.02 10.54 -11.82
C ILE A 33 0.28 11.27 -12.12
N ALA A 34 0.33 12.56 -11.84
CA ALA A 34 1.53 13.37 -12.07
C ALA A 34 2.71 12.87 -11.23
N ASP A 35 3.93 12.90 -11.78
CA ASP A 35 5.12 12.40 -11.07
C ASP A 35 5.35 13.12 -9.73
N SER A 36 5.01 14.41 -9.65
CA SER A 36 5.11 15.22 -8.43
C SER A 36 4.17 14.78 -7.31
N ALA A 37 3.16 13.94 -7.61
CA ALA A 37 2.29 13.35 -6.59
C ALA A 37 3.01 12.28 -5.78
N TRP A 38 3.96 11.55 -6.39
CA TRP A 38 4.74 10.53 -5.70
C TRP A 38 5.74 11.12 -4.71
N SER A 39 6.07 12.41 -4.86
CA SER A 39 6.88 13.17 -3.91
C SER A 39 6.05 13.90 -2.84
N ASP A 40 4.72 13.77 -2.83
CA ASP A 40 3.88 14.36 -1.78
C ASP A 40 4.13 13.64 -0.44
N PRO A 41 4.45 14.36 0.66
CA PRO A 41 4.68 13.74 1.97
C PRO A 41 3.53 12.84 2.44
N TYR A 42 2.28 13.21 2.19
CA TYR A 42 1.12 12.39 2.50
C TYR A 42 1.09 11.11 1.67
N VAL A 43 1.33 11.18 0.35
CA VAL A 43 1.33 10.00 -0.52
C VAL A 43 2.45 9.04 -0.12
N ILE A 44 3.63 9.58 0.20
CA ILE A 44 4.76 8.82 0.74
C ILE A 44 4.38 8.09 2.02
N GLY A 45 3.84 8.80 3.01
CA GLY A 45 3.41 8.19 4.28
C GLY A 45 2.30 7.17 4.11
N PHE A 46 1.32 7.47 3.26
CA PHE A 46 0.18 6.59 2.97
C PHE A 46 0.63 5.26 2.39
N LEU A 47 1.37 5.28 1.27
CA LEU A 47 1.79 4.06 0.61
C LEU A 47 2.83 3.31 1.45
N ALA A 48 3.75 3.99 2.12
CA ALA A 48 4.74 3.33 2.96
C ALA A 48 4.10 2.59 4.13
N MET A 49 3.16 3.22 4.84
CA MET A 49 2.43 2.55 5.92
C MET A 49 1.57 1.40 5.40
N LEU A 50 0.87 1.60 4.27
CA LEU A 50 0.07 0.57 3.63
C LEU A 50 0.91 -0.66 3.27
N ILE A 51 2.06 -0.44 2.62
CA ILE A 51 3.01 -1.51 2.25
C ILE A 51 3.52 -2.23 3.50
N THR A 52 3.95 -1.49 4.54
CA THR A 52 4.41 -2.08 5.80
C THR A 52 3.38 -3.01 6.41
N ARG A 53 2.15 -2.54 6.52
CA ARG A 53 1.06 -3.29 7.16
C ARG A 53 0.64 -4.52 6.38
N LEU A 54 0.52 -4.41 5.06
CA LEU A 54 0.25 -5.57 4.21
C LEU A 54 1.41 -6.57 4.26
N ALA A 55 2.65 -6.10 4.31
CA ALA A 55 3.81 -6.98 4.43
C ALA A 55 3.80 -7.77 5.75
N GLU A 56 3.48 -7.11 6.86
CA GLU A 56 3.30 -7.76 8.17
C GLU A 56 2.17 -8.78 8.16
N GLN A 57 1.04 -8.48 7.52
CA GLN A 57 -0.08 -9.42 7.39
C GLN A 57 0.30 -10.65 6.54
N GLN A 58 1.06 -10.45 5.46
CA GLN A 58 1.40 -11.51 4.49
C GLN A 58 2.56 -12.41 4.93
N ALA A 59 3.51 -11.88 5.69
CA ALA A 59 4.73 -12.58 6.07
C ALA A 59 4.92 -12.70 7.58
N GLY A 60 4.13 -12.04 8.41
CA GLY A 60 4.38 -11.90 9.85
C GLY A 60 5.53 -10.93 10.15
N ALA A 61 6.05 -10.97 11.38
CA ALA A 61 7.17 -10.11 11.79
C ALA A 61 8.41 -10.33 10.91
N MET A 62 9.05 -9.23 10.53
CA MET A 62 10.26 -9.17 9.73
C MET A 62 11.28 -8.28 10.44
N ASP A 63 12.56 -8.55 10.21
CA ASP A 63 13.63 -7.62 10.56
C ASP A 63 13.58 -6.37 9.67
N ASN A 64 14.20 -5.28 10.14
CA ASN A 64 14.17 -3.99 9.47
C ASN A 64 14.75 -4.04 8.05
N ASP A 65 15.80 -4.82 7.82
CA ASP A 65 16.45 -4.91 6.50
C ASP A 65 15.52 -5.60 5.50
N THR A 66 14.88 -6.71 5.92
CA THR A 66 13.87 -7.41 5.11
C THR A 66 12.67 -6.51 4.81
N LEU A 67 12.17 -5.76 5.81
CA LEU A 67 11.06 -4.84 5.61
C LEU A 67 11.44 -3.69 4.66
N ALA A 68 12.63 -3.11 4.79
CA ALA A 68 13.11 -2.05 3.92
C ALA A 68 13.19 -2.50 2.45
N LEU A 69 13.66 -3.72 2.19
CA LEU A 69 13.67 -4.30 0.84
C LEU A 69 12.25 -4.50 0.27
N VAL A 70 11.29 -4.91 1.10
CA VAL A 70 9.89 -5.02 0.69
C VAL A 70 9.31 -3.65 0.37
N GLN A 71 9.56 -2.65 1.23
CA GLN A 71 9.08 -1.28 1.04
C GLN A 71 9.61 -0.65 -0.24
N ALA A 72 10.94 -0.67 -0.44
CA ALA A 72 11.57 -0.10 -1.62
C ALA A 72 11.07 -0.77 -2.91
N GLY A 73 11.03 -2.10 -2.92
CA GLY A 73 10.61 -2.86 -4.08
C GLY A 73 9.12 -2.71 -4.40
N ALA A 74 8.24 -2.78 -3.40
CA ALA A 74 6.81 -2.64 -3.62
C ALA A 74 6.45 -1.21 -4.01
N TRP A 75 7.14 -0.20 -3.46
CA TRP A 75 7.02 1.18 -3.90
C TRP A 75 7.33 1.33 -5.38
N ALA A 76 8.46 0.78 -5.84
CA ALA A 76 8.84 0.83 -7.25
C ALA A 76 7.83 0.11 -8.16
N ASP A 77 7.39 -1.08 -7.76
CA ASP A 77 6.41 -1.86 -8.52
C ASP A 77 5.05 -1.13 -8.65
N VAL A 78 4.63 -0.41 -7.61
CA VAL A 78 3.33 0.29 -7.56
C VAL A 78 3.39 1.64 -8.29
N THR A 79 4.42 2.43 -8.03
CA THR A 79 4.51 3.81 -8.50
C THR A 79 5.19 3.96 -9.86
N GLY A 80 6.02 2.98 -10.24
CA GLY A 80 6.93 3.08 -11.40
C GLY A 80 8.17 3.95 -11.13
N GLN A 81 8.36 4.42 -9.89
CA GLN A 81 9.53 5.22 -9.49
C GLN A 81 10.71 4.33 -9.09
N GLY A 82 11.92 4.88 -9.06
CA GLY A 82 13.12 4.14 -8.64
C GLY A 82 13.09 3.72 -7.16
N GLU A 83 13.71 2.57 -6.86
CA GLU A 83 13.79 2.00 -5.50
C GLU A 83 14.58 2.90 -4.52
N ASP A 84 15.54 3.68 -5.02
CA ASP A 84 16.47 4.47 -4.20
C ASP A 84 15.81 5.70 -3.54
N THR A 85 14.70 6.19 -4.09
CA THR A 85 14.11 7.47 -3.69
C THR A 85 13.26 7.42 -2.43
N ILE A 86 12.72 6.24 -2.07
CA ILE A 86 11.73 6.18 -0.98
C ILE A 86 12.36 6.12 0.41
N GLY A 87 13.51 5.44 0.54
CA GLY A 87 14.17 5.24 1.85
C GLY A 87 14.61 6.56 2.49
N GLU A 88 15.26 7.43 1.73
CA GLU A 88 15.73 8.75 2.21
C GLU A 88 14.55 9.64 2.61
N ASN A 89 13.49 9.67 1.78
CA ASN A 89 12.29 10.45 2.06
C ASN A 89 11.59 9.97 3.34
N LEU A 90 11.51 8.66 3.58
CA LEU A 90 10.91 8.13 4.80
C LEU A 90 11.66 8.55 6.05
N VAL A 91 12.98 8.43 6.04
CA VAL A 91 13.83 8.83 7.18
C VAL A 91 13.72 10.33 7.42
N LEU A 92 13.81 11.14 6.36
CA LEU A 92 13.73 12.60 6.44
C LEU A 92 12.37 13.04 7.01
N LEU A 93 11.27 12.61 6.39
CA LEU A 93 9.92 13.02 6.78
C LEU A 93 9.54 12.54 8.18
N SER A 94 9.93 11.31 8.53
CA SER A 94 9.72 10.78 9.88
C SER A 94 10.52 11.54 10.92
N SER A 95 11.78 11.89 10.65
CA SER A 95 12.62 12.64 11.60
C SER A 95 12.17 14.09 11.78
N ALA A 96 11.56 14.66 10.74
CA ALA A 96 11.02 16.02 10.76
C ALA A 96 9.65 16.12 11.46
N ASN A 97 9.01 14.99 11.82
CA ASN A 97 7.62 14.92 12.27
C ASN A 97 6.68 15.68 11.31
N ASP A 98 6.83 15.42 10.00
CA ASP A 98 6.01 16.08 8.98
C ASP A 98 4.53 15.69 9.14
N ALA A 99 3.67 16.68 9.36
CA ALA A 99 2.26 16.44 9.69
C ALA A 99 1.48 15.77 8.55
N MET A 100 1.83 16.06 7.29
CA MET A 100 1.18 15.47 6.13
C MET A 100 1.62 14.01 5.96
N PHE A 101 2.91 13.74 6.17
CA PHE A 101 3.44 12.38 6.21
C PHE A 101 2.77 11.54 7.30
N GLU A 102 2.66 12.04 8.53
CA GLU A 102 1.98 11.32 9.61
C GLU A 102 0.50 11.08 9.32
N GLN A 103 -0.19 12.06 8.71
CA GLN A 103 -1.58 11.91 8.32
C GLN A 103 -1.72 10.86 7.21
N GLY A 104 -0.79 10.84 6.25
CA GLY A 104 -0.68 9.79 5.25
C GLY A 104 -0.55 8.43 5.90
N CYS A 105 0.39 8.28 6.84
CA CYS A 105 0.59 7.04 7.60
C CYS A 105 -0.70 6.58 8.31
N ARG A 106 -1.41 7.48 9.01
CA ARG A 106 -2.68 7.16 9.68
C ARG A 106 -3.74 6.63 8.71
N ASN A 107 -3.89 7.27 7.55
CA ASN A 107 -4.88 6.86 6.56
C ASN A 107 -4.46 5.55 5.85
N GLY A 108 -3.16 5.39 5.54
CA GLY A 108 -2.62 4.16 4.97
C GLY A 108 -2.83 2.95 5.89
N ARG A 109 -2.70 3.15 7.21
CA ARG A 109 -3.03 2.15 8.22
C ARG A 109 -4.49 1.70 8.15
N VAL A 110 -5.43 2.65 8.09
CA VAL A 110 -6.88 2.35 8.02
C VAL A 110 -7.21 1.53 6.79
N VAL A 111 -6.68 1.93 5.63
CA VAL A 111 -6.91 1.20 4.36
C VAL A 111 -6.27 -0.20 4.40
N ALA A 112 -5.07 -0.34 4.99
CA ALA A 112 -4.43 -1.64 5.13
C ALA A 112 -5.21 -2.61 6.02
N ASP A 113 -5.78 -2.10 7.12
CA ASP A 113 -6.57 -2.92 8.03
C ASP A 113 -7.90 -3.34 7.34
N ALA A 114 -8.53 -2.46 6.54
CA ALA A 114 -9.71 -2.80 5.73
C ALA A 114 -9.42 -3.84 4.62
N LEU A 115 -8.29 -3.70 3.93
CA LEU A 115 -7.81 -4.68 2.95
C LEU A 115 -7.53 -6.04 3.60
N GLY A 116 -6.89 -6.05 4.76
CA GLY A 116 -6.63 -7.28 5.53
C GLY A 116 -7.92 -8.02 5.89
N CYS A 117 -8.94 -7.30 6.41
CA CYS A 117 -10.24 -7.88 6.70
C CYS A 117 -10.94 -8.48 5.47
N SER A 118 -10.82 -7.81 4.32
CA SER A 118 -11.42 -8.25 3.06
C SER A 118 -10.74 -9.51 2.51
N LEU A 119 -9.41 -9.58 2.59
CA LEU A 119 -8.62 -10.73 2.18
C LEU A 119 -8.94 -11.97 3.03
N SER A 120 -9.03 -11.82 4.35
CA SER A 120 -9.42 -12.92 5.25
C SER A 120 -10.84 -13.41 5.00
N GLN A 121 -11.77 -12.53 4.62
CA GLN A 121 -13.13 -12.93 4.23
C GLN A 121 -13.13 -13.72 2.92
N ALA A 122 -12.38 -13.30 1.91
CA ALA A 122 -12.28 -14.02 0.63
C ALA A 122 -11.74 -15.45 0.83
N GLU A 123 -10.71 -15.63 1.67
CA GLU A 123 -10.17 -16.96 2.02
C GLU A 123 -11.19 -17.86 2.73
N SER A 124 -12.15 -17.28 3.46
CA SER A 124 -13.21 -18.04 4.13
C SER A 124 -14.38 -18.41 3.20
N VAL A 125 -14.66 -17.60 2.18
CA VAL A 125 -15.75 -17.83 1.20
C VAL A 125 -15.34 -18.86 0.14
N ASP A 126 -14.06 -18.96 -0.21
CA ASP A 126 -13.55 -20.05 -1.09
C ASP A 126 -13.74 -21.46 -0.47
N ALA A 127 -14.12 -21.56 0.80
CA ALA A 127 -14.48 -22.83 1.47
C ALA A 127 -15.99 -23.16 1.42
N GLU A 128 -16.88 -22.22 1.09
CA GLU A 128 -18.33 -22.43 1.02
C GLU A 128 -18.93 -21.68 -0.20
N GLU A 129 -19.21 -22.41 -1.29
CA GLU A 129 -19.84 -21.85 -2.50
C GLU A 129 -21.21 -21.19 -2.21
N ALA A 130 -21.34 -19.88 -2.52
CA ALA A 130 -22.63 -19.22 -2.80
C ALA A 130 -22.46 -18.04 -3.79
N PRO A 131 -22.84 -18.16 -5.07
CA PRO A 131 -22.44 -17.22 -6.15
C PRO A 131 -23.14 -15.85 -6.31
N TRP A 132 -23.79 -15.23 -5.32
CA TRP A 132 -24.63 -14.04 -5.63
C TRP A 132 -24.77 -12.92 -4.59
N MET A 133 -23.85 -12.76 -3.63
CA MET A 133 -23.76 -11.51 -2.89
C MET A 133 -22.47 -10.78 -3.27
N ALA A 134 -22.60 -9.59 -3.84
CA ALA A 134 -21.51 -8.63 -3.90
C ALA A 134 -20.99 -8.45 -2.47
N SER A 135 -19.74 -8.87 -2.22
CA SER A 135 -19.15 -8.83 -0.89
C SER A 135 -19.15 -7.37 -0.39
N PRO A 136 -19.88 -7.05 0.69
CA PRO A 136 -19.98 -5.67 1.20
C PRO A 136 -18.62 -5.02 1.44
N GLY A 137 -17.60 -5.80 1.80
CA GLY A 137 -16.25 -5.29 2.09
C GLY A 137 -15.46 -4.81 0.87
N GLN A 138 -15.80 -5.24 -0.35
CA GLN A 138 -15.04 -4.83 -1.54
C GLN A 138 -15.38 -3.39 -1.97
N ASP A 139 -16.64 -2.99 -1.80
CA ASP A 139 -17.09 -1.62 -2.06
C ASP A 139 -16.56 -0.64 -0.99
N ASP A 140 -16.47 -1.07 0.27
CA ASP A 140 -15.94 -0.26 1.37
C ASP A 140 -14.45 0.09 1.20
N VAL A 141 -13.62 -0.86 0.75
CA VAL A 141 -12.20 -0.61 0.46
C VAL A 141 -12.05 0.38 -0.70
N GLY A 142 -12.88 0.27 -1.73
CA GLY A 142 -12.88 1.20 -2.86
C GLY A 142 -13.20 2.63 -2.44
N LEU A 143 -14.21 2.80 -1.58
CA LEU A 143 -14.57 4.11 -1.01
C LEU A 143 -13.46 4.69 -0.14
N LEU A 144 -12.91 3.90 0.79
CA LEU A 144 -11.81 4.34 1.65
C LEU A 144 -10.57 4.73 0.84
N TRP A 145 -10.26 3.98 -0.22
CA TRP A 145 -9.18 4.32 -1.14
C TRP A 145 -9.44 5.65 -1.86
N ALA A 146 -10.66 5.85 -2.38
CA ALA A 146 -11.03 7.11 -3.04
C ALA A 146 -10.92 8.30 -2.08
N ASP A 147 -11.47 8.17 -0.87
CA ASP A 147 -11.47 9.24 0.14
C ASP A 147 -10.07 9.56 0.68
N CYS A 148 -9.21 8.55 0.84
CA CYS A 148 -7.87 8.76 1.40
C CYS A 148 -6.84 9.10 0.33
N PHE A 149 -6.82 8.40 -0.79
CA PHE A 149 -5.77 8.48 -1.78
C PHE A 149 -6.17 9.38 -2.95
N GLU A 150 -7.29 9.11 -3.63
CA GLU A 150 -7.68 9.85 -4.83
C GLU A 150 -8.05 11.31 -4.51
N ALA A 151 -8.78 11.56 -3.43
CA ALA A 151 -9.11 12.91 -2.98
C ALA A 151 -7.86 13.77 -2.73
N ARG A 152 -6.75 13.15 -2.31
CA ARG A 152 -5.46 13.84 -2.16
C ARG A 152 -4.86 14.21 -3.52
N LEU A 153 -5.00 13.35 -4.51
CA LEU A 153 -4.47 13.58 -5.86
C LEU A 153 -5.25 14.69 -6.60
N THR A 154 -6.55 14.83 -6.34
CA THR A 154 -7.41 15.84 -7.00
C THR A 154 -7.43 17.19 -6.31
N SER A 155 -6.92 17.31 -5.08
CA SER A 155 -6.89 18.56 -4.31
C SER A 155 -5.69 19.47 -4.64
N ARG A 156 -4.98 19.20 -5.74
CA ARG A 156 -3.78 19.91 -6.18
C ARG A 156 -4.04 20.74 -7.44
#